data_AF-A0A9W6B3N9-F1
#
_entry.id   AF-A0A9W6B3N9-F1
#
_cell.length_a   1.000
_cell.length_b   1.000
_cell.length_c   1.000
_cell.angle_alpha   90.00
_cell.angle_beta   90.00
_cell.angle_gamma   90.00
#
_symmetry.space_group_name_H-M   'P 1'
#
loop_
_entity.id
_entity.type
_entity.pdbx_description
1 polymer ?
#
loop_
_entity_poly.entity_id
_entity_poly.type
_entity_poly.pdbx_seq_one_letter_code
_entity_poly.pdbx_strand_id
1 'polypeptide(L)'
;MKYLALLTFIVVSIIGCGQPERNCKDFRTGEFKYEVELDGERLTGKFTRYQEIQVEIYSDHKVDSSTINWVNDCEFIAKNLHPKSMADKKPLLFKILTTDSDSYTFEFSYVGDVTNRHKGIATKID
;
A
#
# COMPACT_ATOMS: atom_id res chain seq x y z
N MET A 1 -59.10 17.67 -20.15
CA MET A 1 -58.87 17.19 -18.77
C MET A 1 -58.02 15.93 -18.82
N LYS A 2 -56.89 15.93 -18.10
CA LYS A 2 -56.21 14.73 -17.58
C LYS A 2 -55.37 13.86 -18.53
N TYR A 3 -54.41 14.42 -19.27
CA TYR A 3 -53.20 13.65 -19.64
C TYR A 3 -51.94 14.49 -19.43
N LEU A 4 -51.89 15.15 -18.27
CA LEU A 4 -50.72 15.88 -17.79
C LEU A 4 -50.60 15.58 -16.31
N ALA A 5 -50.07 14.41 -15.99
CA ALA A 5 -49.68 14.09 -14.63
C ALA A 5 -48.47 13.14 -14.68
N LEU A 6 -47.32 13.79 -14.67
CA LEU A 6 -46.19 13.37 -13.85
C LEU A 6 -45.62 11.98 -14.13
N LEU A 7 -45.02 11.85 -15.32
CA LEU A 7 -44.04 10.80 -15.63
C LEU A 7 -42.64 11.28 -15.16
N THR A 8 -42.59 11.79 -13.93
CA THR A 8 -41.40 12.41 -13.34
C THR A 8 -41.16 11.76 -11.99
N PHE A 9 -39.88 11.47 -11.72
CA PHE A 9 -39.34 11.04 -10.44
C PHE A 9 -39.20 9.52 -10.21
N ILE A 10 -38.55 8.85 -11.15
CA ILE A 10 -37.70 7.69 -10.82
C ILE A 10 -36.32 7.96 -11.40
N VAL A 11 -35.65 8.99 -10.90
CA VAL A 11 -34.19 9.08 -10.97
C VAL A 11 -33.69 8.35 -9.74
N VAL A 12 -33.56 7.03 -9.86
CA VAL A 12 -32.82 6.21 -8.91
C VAL A 12 -31.37 6.63 -9.04
N SER A 13 -30.95 7.55 -8.16
CA SER A 13 -29.55 7.82 -7.92
C SER A 13 -28.93 6.54 -7.36
N ILE A 14 -28.39 5.72 -8.27
CA ILE A 14 -27.44 4.66 -7.92
C ILE A 14 -26.17 5.38 -7.50
N ILE A 15 -26.12 5.84 -6.25
CA ILE A 15 -24.86 6.15 -5.59
C ILE A 15 -24.26 4.78 -5.26
N GLY A 16 -23.74 4.11 -6.30
CA GLY A 16 -22.92 2.94 -6.13
C GLY A 16 -21.73 3.38 -5.28
N CYS A 17 -21.58 2.76 -4.11
CA CYS A 17 -20.37 2.90 -3.32
C CYS A 17 -19.22 2.49 -4.24
N GLY A 18 -18.43 3.47 -4.71
CA GLY A 18 -17.34 3.22 -5.64
C GLY A 18 -16.41 2.20 -5.01
N GLN A 19 -16.10 1.13 -5.74
CA GLN A 19 -15.05 0.22 -5.28
C GLN A 19 -13.76 1.04 -5.18
N PRO A 20 -12.99 0.89 -4.08
CA PRO A 20 -11.75 1.62 -3.94
C PRO A 20 -10.84 1.28 -5.12
N GLU A 21 -10.28 2.32 -5.74
CA GLU A 21 -9.37 2.18 -6.86
C GLU A 21 -8.15 1.36 -6.43
N ARG A 22 -7.67 0.48 -7.32
CA ARG A 22 -6.61 -0.48 -7.00
C ARG A 22 -5.71 -0.76 -8.21
N ASN A 23 -5.04 0.29 -8.69
CA ASN A 23 -4.11 0.24 -9.82
C ASN A 23 -2.67 -0.05 -9.35
N CYS A 24 -2.46 -1.22 -8.74
CA CYS A 24 -1.20 -1.54 -8.06
C CYS A 24 0.04 -1.58 -8.97
N LYS A 25 -0.14 -1.78 -10.28
CA LYS A 25 0.96 -1.82 -11.26
C LYS A 25 1.73 -0.51 -11.31
N ASP A 26 1.04 0.62 -11.09
CA ASP A 26 1.63 1.97 -11.15
C ASP A 26 2.58 2.25 -9.98
N PHE A 27 2.51 1.42 -8.94
CA PHE A 27 3.27 1.52 -7.69
C PHE A 27 4.33 0.41 -7.53
N ARG A 28 4.59 -0.37 -8.59
CA ARG A 28 5.62 -1.43 -8.56
C ARG A 28 7.03 -0.88 -8.51
N THR A 29 7.25 0.32 -9.04
CA THR A 29 8.54 1.01 -9.04
C THR A 29 8.35 2.50 -8.80
N GLY A 30 9.37 3.15 -8.27
CA GLY A 30 9.39 4.60 -8.03
C GLY A 30 10.09 4.97 -6.73
N GLU A 31 10.08 6.25 -6.42
CA GLU A 31 10.52 6.77 -5.12
C GLU A 31 9.29 7.11 -4.28
N PHE A 32 9.30 6.68 -3.02
CA PHE A 32 8.17 6.82 -2.13
C PHE A 32 8.59 7.38 -0.78
N LYS A 33 7.73 8.20 -0.21
CA LYS A 33 7.71 8.48 1.22
C LYS A 33 6.61 7.65 1.85
N TYR A 34 6.88 7.01 2.99
CA TYR A 34 5.86 6.26 3.71
C TYR A 34 5.61 6.80 5.12
N GLU A 35 4.44 6.46 5.62
CA GLU A 35 4.00 6.70 6.99
C GLU A 35 3.29 5.45 7.51
N VAL A 36 3.72 4.96 8.67
CA VAL A 36 3.10 3.83 9.38
C VAL A 36 2.94 4.20 10.86
N GLU A 37 1.87 3.72 11.48
CA GLU A 37 1.67 3.84 12.93
C GLU A 37 1.96 2.48 13.58
N LEU A 38 2.98 2.44 14.43
CA LEU A 38 3.36 1.25 15.20
C LEU A 38 3.40 1.63 16.68
N ASP A 39 2.66 0.90 17.51
CA ASP A 39 2.61 1.10 18.97
C ASP A 39 2.32 2.55 19.41
N GLY A 40 1.52 3.28 18.64
CA GLY A 40 1.17 4.68 18.88
C GLY A 40 2.25 5.69 18.45
N GLU A 41 3.37 5.22 17.90
CA GLU A 41 4.40 6.05 17.30
C GLU A 41 4.26 6.10 15.77
N ARG A 42 4.40 7.31 15.23
CA ARG A 42 4.33 7.56 13.79
C ARG A 42 5.72 7.49 13.18
N LEU A 43 5.96 6.44 12.42
CA LEU A 43 7.22 6.22 11.71
C LEU A 43 7.08 6.69 10.28
N THR A 44 8.09 7.43 9.81
CA THR A 44 8.17 7.87 8.42
C THR A 44 9.55 7.59 7.86
N GLY A 45 9.61 7.35 6.56
CA GLY A 45 10.86 7.12 5.86
C GLY A 45 10.70 7.28 4.37
N LYS A 46 11.77 7.02 3.64
CA LYS A 46 11.77 6.99 2.19
C LYS A 46 12.29 5.67 1.69
N PHE A 47 11.77 5.21 0.55
CA PHE A 47 12.37 4.09 -0.15
C PHE A 47 12.28 4.30 -1.66
N THR A 48 13.25 3.74 -2.37
CA THR A 48 13.20 3.58 -3.82
C THR A 48 12.96 2.12 -4.13
N ARG A 49 11.93 1.82 -4.90
CA ARG A 49 11.61 0.47 -5.36
C ARG A 49 11.93 0.32 -6.84
N TYR A 50 12.77 -0.65 -7.14
CA TYR A 50 13.07 -1.16 -8.48
C TYR A 50 12.29 -2.47 -8.70
N GLN A 51 12.54 -3.17 -9.81
CA GLN A 51 11.80 -4.40 -10.16
C GLN A 51 11.86 -5.49 -9.07
N GLU A 52 13.06 -5.77 -8.54
CA GLU A 52 13.29 -6.86 -7.58
C GLU A 52 13.98 -6.40 -6.29
N ILE A 53 14.31 -5.11 -6.17
CA ILE A 53 15.06 -4.55 -5.05
C ILE A 53 14.36 -3.29 -4.55
N GLN A 54 14.27 -3.14 -3.23
CA GLN A 54 13.87 -1.92 -2.54
C GLN A 54 15.03 -1.44 -1.67
N VAL A 55 15.35 -0.15 -1.75
CA VAL A 55 16.36 0.51 -0.93
C VAL A 55 15.65 1.51 -0.02
N GLU A 56 15.79 1.33 1.29
CA GLU A 56 15.16 2.18 2.31
C GLU A 56 16.19 3.12 2.93
N ILE A 57 15.81 4.38 3.10
CA ILE A 57 16.63 5.44 3.71
C ILE A 57 15.87 5.94 4.93
N TYR A 58 16.40 5.61 6.11
CA TYR A 58 15.82 6.04 7.38
C TYR A 58 16.26 7.46 7.75
N SER A 59 15.56 8.06 8.70
CA SER A 59 15.82 9.43 9.18
C SER A 59 17.21 9.63 9.79
N ASP A 60 17.86 8.57 10.25
CA ASP A 60 19.22 8.57 10.79
C ASP A 60 20.30 8.29 9.73
N HIS A 61 19.97 8.41 8.45
CA HIS A 61 20.81 8.11 7.28
C HIS A 61 21.26 6.64 7.16
N LYS A 62 20.67 5.73 7.94
CA LYS A 62 20.87 4.30 7.68
C LYS A 62 20.20 3.92 6.37
N VAL A 63 20.92 3.14 5.58
CA VAL A 63 20.43 2.54 4.34
C VAL A 63 20.28 1.05 4.57
N ASP A 64 19.12 0.52 4.19
CA ASP A 64 18.88 -0.92 4.12
C ASP A 64 18.33 -1.30 2.75
N SER A 65 18.43 -2.57 2.42
CA SER A 65 18.05 -3.10 1.11
C SER A 65 17.31 -4.42 1.29
N SER A 66 16.24 -4.58 0.54
CA SER A 66 15.39 -5.77 0.56
C SER A 66 15.12 -6.28 -0.85
N THR A 67 15.03 -7.59 -1.02
CA THR A 67 14.49 -8.17 -2.25
C THR A 67 12.97 -8.09 -2.23
N ILE A 68 12.37 -7.72 -3.35
CA ILE A 68 10.92 -7.66 -3.56
C ILE A 68 10.50 -8.78 -4.50
N ASN A 69 9.59 -9.64 -4.04
CA ASN A 69 9.01 -10.72 -4.86
C ASN A 69 7.50 -10.55 -4.94
N TRP A 70 6.99 -10.16 -6.10
CA TRP A 70 5.56 -9.99 -6.32
C TRP A 70 4.85 -11.35 -6.41
N VAL A 71 3.86 -11.56 -5.55
CA VAL A 71 2.97 -12.72 -5.55
C VAL A 71 1.86 -12.53 -6.58
N ASN A 72 1.38 -11.28 -6.72
CA ASN A 72 0.44 -10.85 -7.73
C ASN A 72 0.61 -9.34 -8.02
N ASP A 73 -0.39 -8.68 -8.60
CA ASP A 73 -0.31 -7.25 -8.91
C ASP A 73 -0.28 -6.34 -7.67
N CYS A 74 -0.85 -6.77 -6.54
CA CYS A 74 -1.01 -5.95 -5.35
C CYS A 74 -0.36 -6.53 -4.09
N GLU A 75 0.25 -7.71 -4.17
CA GLU A 75 0.85 -8.39 -3.03
C GLU A 75 2.29 -8.79 -3.34
N PHE A 76 3.20 -8.52 -2.42
CA PHE A 76 4.62 -8.85 -2.57
C PHE A 76 5.27 -9.20 -1.23
N ILE A 77 6.34 -9.98 -1.29
CA ILE A 77 7.14 -10.37 -0.15
C ILE A 77 8.44 -9.58 -0.18
N ALA A 78 8.72 -8.85 0.91
CA ALA A 78 9.99 -8.19 1.15
C ALA A 78 10.86 -9.03 2.07
N LYS A 79 12.12 -9.23 1.70
CA LYS A 79 13.11 -9.92 2.52
C LYS A 79 14.37 -9.08 2.61
N ASN A 80 14.81 -8.81 3.84
CA ASN A 80 16.03 -8.05 4.10
C ASN A 80 17.26 -8.79 3.53
N LEU A 81 18.12 -8.06 2.81
CA LEU A 81 19.36 -8.59 2.24
C LEU A 81 20.46 -8.75 3.29
N HIS A 82 20.47 -7.90 4.33
CA HIS A 82 21.49 -7.88 5.39
C HIS A 82 20.86 -7.90 6.79
N PRO A 83 20.11 -8.98 7.15
CA PRO A 83 19.40 -9.05 8.42
C PRO A 83 20.38 -9.05 9.61
N LYS A 84 20.13 -8.21 10.61
CA LYS A 84 20.98 -8.07 11.81
C LYS A 84 20.42 -8.85 13.00
N SER A 85 19.12 -9.14 12.99
CA SER A 85 18.42 -9.91 14.01
C SER A 85 17.67 -11.11 13.40
N MET A 86 17.21 -12.04 14.25
CA MET A 86 16.33 -13.13 13.81
C MET A 86 14.93 -12.63 13.41
N ALA A 87 14.49 -11.48 13.93
CA ALA A 87 13.25 -10.86 13.50
C ALA A 87 13.38 -10.33 12.06
N ASP A 88 14.50 -9.67 11.74
CA ASP A 88 14.79 -9.12 10.39
C ASP A 88 14.88 -10.22 9.31
N LYS A 89 15.20 -11.45 9.71
CA LYS A 89 15.24 -12.61 8.79
C LYS A 89 13.86 -13.04 8.34
N LYS A 90 12.81 -12.75 9.11
CA LYS A 90 11.44 -13.14 8.76
C LYS A 90 10.94 -12.22 7.65
N PRO A 91 10.55 -12.75 6.47
CA PRO A 91 10.03 -11.92 5.40
C PRO A 91 8.72 -11.26 5.79
N LEU A 92 8.51 -10.04 5.28
CA LEU A 92 7.27 -9.31 5.42
C LEU A 92 6.43 -9.51 4.15
N LEU A 93 5.15 -9.80 4.32
CA LEU A 93 4.14 -9.78 3.26
C LEU A 93 3.48 -8.41 3.26
N PHE A 94 3.53 -7.73 2.12
CA PHE A 94 2.85 -6.47 1.88
C PHE A 94 1.68 -6.67 0.93
N LYS A 95 0.59 -5.95 1.18
CA LYS A 95 -0.59 -5.90 0.33
C LYS A 95 -1.08 -4.49 0.16
N ILE A 96 -1.13 -4.02 -1.08
CA ILE A 96 -1.79 -2.76 -1.45
C ILE A 96 -3.30 -2.96 -1.36
N LEU A 97 -3.95 -2.17 -0.52
CA LEU A 97 -5.39 -2.22 -0.26
C LEU A 97 -6.16 -1.29 -1.19
N THR A 98 -5.70 -0.05 -1.32
CA THR A 98 -6.29 1.01 -2.15
C THR A 98 -5.19 1.87 -2.77
N THR A 99 -5.48 2.49 -3.90
CA THR A 99 -4.59 3.43 -4.60
C THR A 99 -5.34 4.73 -4.86
N ASP A 100 -4.61 5.84 -4.82
CA ASP A 100 -5.03 7.18 -5.24
C ASP A 100 -4.07 7.68 -6.35
N SER A 101 -4.17 8.96 -6.73
CA SER A 101 -3.38 9.51 -7.84
C SER A 101 -1.87 9.36 -7.68
N ASP A 102 -1.36 9.55 -6.46
CA ASP A 102 0.06 9.56 -6.15
C ASP A 102 0.38 8.71 -4.92
N SER A 103 -0.57 7.97 -4.37
CA SER A 103 -0.37 7.24 -3.12
C SER A 103 -1.11 5.92 -3.09
N TYR A 104 -0.74 5.07 -2.15
CA TYR A 104 -1.45 3.83 -1.88
C TYR A 104 -1.46 3.51 -0.39
N THR A 105 -2.58 2.95 0.07
CA THR A 105 -2.69 2.37 1.41
C THR A 105 -2.27 0.91 1.32
N PHE A 106 -1.40 0.47 2.22
CA PHE A 106 -0.97 -0.91 2.32
C PHE A 106 -1.20 -1.48 3.71
N GLU A 107 -1.32 -2.79 3.77
CA GLU A 107 -1.13 -3.56 4.99
C GLU A 107 0.14 -4.42 4.88
N PHE A 108 0.75 -4.73 6.03
CA PHE A 108 1.88 -5.63 6.10
C PHE A 108 1.89 -6.45 7.40
N SER A 109 2.49 -7.63 7.33
CA SER A 109 2.77 -8.50 8.47
C SER A 109 3.92 -9.45 8.15
N TYR A 110 4.40 -10.21 9.13
CA TYR A 110 5.27 -11.34 8.83
C TYR A 110 4.53 -12.38 7.99
N VAL A 111 5.22 -13.03 7.04
CA VAL A 111 4.64 -14.14 6.28
C VAL A 111 4.11 -15.21 7.24
N GLY A 112 2.82 -15.53 7.11
CA GLY A 112 2.11 -16.49 7.98
C GLY A 112 1.47 -15.88 9.23
N ASP A 113 1.77 -14.63 9.58
CA ASP A 113 1.13 -13.91 10.68
C ASP A 113 -0.13 -13.19 10.17
N VAL A 114 -1.28 -13.82 10.38
CA VAL A 114 -2.58 -13.30 9.94
C VAL A 114 -3.27 -12.43 11.00
N THR A 115 -2.73 -12.37 12.21
CA THR A 115 -3.32 -11.66 13.36
C THR A 115 -2.69 -10.30 13.59
N ASN A 116 -1.37 -10.17 13.37
CA ASN A 116 -0.63 -8.93 13.61
C ASN A 116 -0.35 -8.22 12.28
N ARG A 117 -1.40 -7.61 11.72
CA ARG A 117 -1.30 -6.78 10.52
C ARG A 117 -1.22 -5.30 10.90
N HIS A 118 -0.30 -4.60 10.27
CA HIS A 118 -0.13 -3.16 10.41
C HIS A 118 -0.50 -2.49 9.09
N LYS A 119 -0.82 -1.20 9.13
CA LYS A 119 -1.18 -0.41 7.95
C LYS A 119 -0.29 0.81 7.81
N GLY A 120 -0.14 1.24 6.57
CA GLY A 120 0.57 2.46 6.23
C GLY A 120 0.09 3.04 4.93
N ILE A 121 0.60 4.24 4.65
CA ILE A 121 0.40 4.95 3.39
C ILE A 121 1.78 5.20 2.78
N ALA A 122 1.90 4.98 1.48
CA ALA A 122 3.08 5.36 0.71
C ALA A 122 2.66 6.34 -0.39
N THR A 123 3.35 7.47 -0.45
CA THR A 123 3.15 8.53 -1.44
C THR A 123 4.35 8.57 -2.37
N LYS A 124 4.10 8.50 -3.67
CA LYS A 124 5.08 8.62 -4.74
C LYS A 124 5.61 10.06 -4.78
N ILE A 125 6.92 10.21 -4.95
CA ILE A 125 7.60 11.51 -4.92
C ILE A 125 8.51 11.76 -6.15
N ASP A 126 8.48 10.86 -7.13
CA ASP A 126 9.15 10.97 -8.45
C ASP A 126 8.17 11.23 -9.61
#